data_AF-B2XTP5-F1
#
_entry.id   AF-B2XTP5-F1
#
_cell.length_a   1.000
_cell.length_b   1.000
_cell.length_c   1.000
_cell.angle_alpha   90.00
_cell.angle_beta   90.00
_cell.angle_gamma   90.00
#
_symmetry.space_group_name_H-M   'P 1'
#
loop_
_entity.id
_entity.type
_entity.pdbx_description
1 polymer ?
#
loop_
_entity_poly.entity_id
_entity_poly.type
_entity_poly.pdbx_seq_one_letter_code
_entity_poly.pdbx_strand_id
1 'polypeptide(L)'
;MSTNSRAGDAYAYALLKVLFNETKDFDSFSDLVGDVLDFVTIFNTCPSIEEFFANPTYSPIQKKQFLYDFFGRSLNPILMSFLYLLCDTKRIIYISSIISIFLETLLKNTNSHIVEVQTPTGKDYKLDISKLETTLSGWFNKIQKNNDEAVNFLNFDESLVIFTVKEVPGLLGGFRLNFVTDSKVIDFSIAGKIKRLAAVLNY
;
A
#
# COMPACT_ATOMS: atom_id res chain seq x y z
N MET A 1 -7.51 -15.69 -15.22
CA MET A 1 -7.93 -17.10 -15.22
C MET A 1 -7.42 -17.77 -13.96
N SER A 2 -8.21 -17.71 -12.88
CA SER A 2 -8.04 -18.51 -11.68
C SER A 2 -9.43 -18.63 -11.05
N THR A 3 -9.94 -19.85 -10.92
CA THR A 3 -11.30 -20.16 -10.46
C THR A 3 -11.56 -19.81 -8.98
N ASN A 4 -10.58 -19.25 -8.27
CA ASN A 4 -10.71 -18.70 -6.92
C ASN A 4 -11.23 -17.24 -6.88
N SER A 5 -11.40 -16.54 -8.02
CA SER A 5 -11.58 -15.08 -7.99
C SER A 5 -12.95 -14.58 -7.52
N ARG A 6 -14.08 -15.25 -7.82
CA ARG A 6 -15.40 -14.64 -7.57
C ARG A 6 -15.67 -14.25 -6.11
N ALA A 7 -15.24 -15.09 -5.16
CA ALA A 7 -15.38 -14.77 -3.74
C ALA A 7 -14.42 -13.64 -3.36
N GLY A 8 -13.16 -13.72 -3.80
CA GLY A 8 -12.16 -12.68 -3.58
C GLY A 8 -12.61 -11.31 -4.10
N ASP A 9 -13.16 -11.27 -5.32
CA ASP A 9 -13.70 -10.08 -5.99
C ASP A 9 -14.79 -9.42 -5.14
N ALA A 10 -15.75 -10.20 -4.65
CA ALA A 10 -16.85 -9.68 -3.85
C ALA A 10 -16.37 -9.10 -2.51
N TYR A 11 -15.45 -9.79 -1.82
CA TYR A 11 -14.92 -9.34 -0.53
C TYR A 11 -14.02 -8.13 -0.65
N ALA A 12 -13.12 -8.13 -1.64
CA ALA A 12 -12.23 -7.01 -1.92
C ALA A 12 -13.01 -5.75 -2.27
N TYR A 13 -14.00 -5.87 -3.17
CA TYR A 13 -14.85 -4.74 -3.55
C TYR A 13 -15.72 -4.27 -2.37
N ALA A 14 -16.26 -5.18 -1.57
CA ALA A 14 -17.01 -4.82 -0.37
C ALA A 14 -16.14 -4.07 0.65
N LEU A 15 -14.91 -4.52 0.90
CA LEU A 15 -13.96 -3.82 1.78
C LEU A 15 -13.70 -2.41 1.27
N LEU A 16 -13.33 -2.24 0.00
CA LEU A 16 -13.06 -0.93 -0.58
C LEU A 16 -14.27 0.01 -0.47
N LYS A 17 -15.47 -0.51 -0.74
CA LYS A 17 -16.72 0.25 -0.63
C LYS A 17 -17.03 0.67 0.80
N VAL A 18 -16.78 -0.21 1.78
CA VAL A 18 -16.95 0.12 3.21
C VAL A 18 -15.95 1.19 3.63
N LEU A 19 -14.68 1.06 3.25
CA LEU A 19 -13.66 2.08 3.55
C LEU A 19 -14.08 3.45 3.01
N PHE A 20 -14.55 3.52 1.76
CA PHE A 20 -15.03 4.76 1.17
C PHE A 20 -16.26 5.34 1.90
N ASN A 21 -17.24 4.50 2.22
CA ASN A 21 -18.48 4.95 2.86
C ASN A 21 -18.27 5.46 4.30
N GLU A 22 -17.27 4.93 5.01
CA GLU A 22 -16.93 5.35 6.38
C GLU A 22 -16.09 6.64 6.40
N THR A 23 -15.56 7.06 5.25
CA THR A 23 -14.68 8.24 5.12
C THR A 23 -15.42 9.44 4.56
N LYS A 24 -15.15 10.63 5.10
CA LYS A 24 -15.78 11.88 4.65
C LYS A 24 -14.93 12.65 3.64
N ASP A 25 -13.62 12.45 3.71
CA ASP A 25 -12.60 13.15 2.94
C ASP A 25 -11.51 12.15 2.53
N PHE A 26 -10.67 12.62 1.61
CA PHE A 26 -9.59 11.83 1.06
C PHE A 26 -8.53 11.46 2.09
N ASP A 27 -8.23 12.36 3.03
CA ASP A 27 -7.22 12.13 4.07
C ASP A 27 -7.63 10.95 4.95
N SER A 28 -8.88 10.93 5.43
CA SER A 28 -9.43 9.81 6.21
C SER A 28 -9.40 8.50 5.42
N PHE A 29 -9.70 8.57 4.11
CA PHE A 29 -9.65 7.39 3.24
C PHE A 29 -8.22 6.88 3.06
N SER A 30 -7.26 7.78 2.81
CA SER A 30 -5.85 7.47 2.69
C SER A 30 -5.31 6.82 3.96
N ASP A 31 -5.68 7.34 5.13
CA ASP A 31 -5.26 6.77 6.43
C ASP A 31 -5.78 5.33 6.62
N LEU A 32 -7.08 5.09 6.38
CA LEU A 32 -7.63 3.74 6.52
C LEU A 32 -7.07 2.76 5.48
N VAL A 33 -6.77 3.23 4.27
CA VAL A 33 -6.09 2.42 3.25
C VAL A 33 -4.65 2.12 3.69
N GLY A 34 -3.96 3.09 4.29
CA GLY A 34 -2.65 2.91 4.91
C GLY A 34 -2.64 1.75 5.91
N ASP A 35 -3.60 1.73 6.84
CA ASP A 35 -3.74 0.63 7.80
C ASP A 35 -3.92 -0.75 7.13
N VAL A 36 -4.65 -0.78 6.00
CA VAL A 36 -4.81 -2.02 5.22
C VAL A 36 -3.50 -2.42 4.54
N LEU A 37 -2.75 -1.46 3.99
CA LEU A 37 -1.46 -1.72 3.36
C LEU A 37 -0.40 -2.20 4.37
N ASP A 38 -0.45 -1.70 5.61
CA ASP A 38 0.40 -2.17 6.70
C ASP A 38 0.08 -3.63 7.05
N PHE A 39 -1.21 -3.97 7.17
CA PHE A 39 -1.63 -5.36 7.34
C PHE A 39 -1.13 -6.25 6.19
N VAL A 40 -1.28 -5.80 4.94
CA VAL A 40 -0.81 -6.53 3.76
C VAL A 40 0.70 -6.75 3.79
N THR A 41 1.45 -5.73 4.19
CA THR A 41 2.92 -5.80 4.32
C THR A 41 3.32 -6.85 5.36
N ILE A 42 2.68 -6.84 6.53
CA ILE A 42 2.94 -7.82 7.59
C ILE A 42 2.54 -9.23 7.13
N PHE A 43 1.37 -9.37 6.51
CA PHE A 43 0.87 -10.65 6.00
C PHE A 43 1.83 -11.27 4.99
N ASN A 44 2.31 -10.49 4.02
CA ASN A 44 3.24 -10.95 2.99
C ASN A 44 4.66 -11.21 3.52
N THR A 45 5.05 -10.57 4.62
CA THR A 45 6.39 -10.76 5.23
C THR A 45 6.44 -12.03 6.10
N CYS A 46 5.30 -12.52 6.59
CA CYS A 46 5.23 -13.65 7.51
C CYS A 46 4.42 -14.83 6.92
N PRO A 47 5.07 -15.77 6.19
CA PRO A 47 4.38 -16.93 5.61
C PRO A 47 3.62 -17.80 6.62
N SER A 48 4.08 -17.82 7.88
CA SER A 48 3.44 -18.56 8.97
C SER A 48 2.00 -18.08 9.27
N ILE A 49 1.67 -16.83 8.96
CA ILE A 49 0.32 -16.28 9.14
C ILE A 49 -0.64 -16.92 8.12
N GLU A 50 -0.21 -17.03 6.86
CA GLU A 50 -1.00 -17.68 5.81
C GLU A 50 -1.23 -19.16 6.11
N GLU A 51 -0.18 -19.87 6.52
CA GLU A 51 -0.27 -21.29 6.93
C GLU A 51 -1.24 -21.50 8.10
N PHE A 52 -1.21 -20.61 9.11
CA PHE A 52 -2.13 -20.65 10.23
C PHE A 52 -3.60 -20.46 9.80
N PHE A 53 -3.88 -19.52 8.88
CA PHE A 53 -5.23 -19.31 8.38
C PHE A 53 -5.70 -20.42 7.44
N ALA A 54 -4.80 -21.02 6.66
CA ALA A 54 -5.10 -22.16 5.79
C ALA A 54 -5.39 -23.44 6.59
N ASN A 55 -4.87 -23.56 7.81
CA ASN A 55 -5.06 -24.74 8.63
C ASN A 55 -6.52 -24.89 9.14
N PRO A 56 -7.22 -25.99 8.80
CA PRO A 56 -8.61 -26.22 9.18
C PRO A 56 -8.78 -26.72 10.64
N THR A 57 -7.71 -27.17 11.29
CA THR A 57 -7.74 -27.66 12.68
C THR A 57 -8.02 -26.53 13.67
N TYR A 58 -7.64 -25.29 13.34
CA TYR A 58 -7.94 -24.14 14.17
C TYR A 58 -9.38 -23.66 13.95
N SER A 59 -10.14 -23.61 15.04
CA SER A 59 -11.50 -23.07 15.06
C SER A 59 -11.53 -21.57 14.70
N PRO A 60 -12.67 -21.05 14.21
CA PRO A 60 -12.85 -19.60 13.99
C PRO A 60 -12.50 -18.76 15.23
N ILE A 61 -12.81 -19.26 16.43
CA ILE A 61 -12.51 -18.59 17.70
C ILE A 61 -10.99 -18.46 17.90
N GLN A 62 -10.23 -19.54 17.67
CA GLN A 62 -8.76 -19.50 17.76
C GLN A 62 -8.14 -18.55 16.74
N LYS A 63 -8.69 -18.49 15.52
CA LYS A 63 -8.21 -17.55 14.49
C LYS A 63 -8.47 -16.09 14.85
N LYS A 64 -9.63 -15.79 15.46
CA LYS A 64 -9.94 -14.44 15.99
C LYS A 64 -9.05 -14.06 17.15
N GLN A 65 -8.76 -14.98 18.06
CA GLN A 65 -7.86 -14.75 19.18
C GLN A 65 -6.46 -14.40 18.68
N PHE A 66 -5.94 -15.15 17.71
CA PHE A 66 -4.66 -14.85 17.04
C PHE A 66 -4.63 -13.44 16.44
N LEU A 67 -5.69 -13.05 15.70
CA LEU A 67 -5.80 -11.71 15.14
C LEU A 67 -5.77 -10.62 16.22
N TYR A 68 -6.46 -10.83 17.34
CA TYR A 68 -6.44 -9.89 18.46
C TYR A 68 -5.05 -9.81 19.12
N ASP A 69 -4.42 -10.95 19.36
CA ASP A 69 -3.15 -11.01 20.07
C ASP A 69 -1.99 -10.45 19.23
N PHE A 70 -2.03 -10.67 17.91
CA PHE A 70 -0.96 -10.26 17.00
C PHE A 70 -1.14 -8.83 16.47
N PHE A 71 -2.37 -8.47 16.07
CA PHE A 71 -2.67 -7.17 15.47
C PHE A 71 -3.37 -6.22 16.43
N GLY A 72 -4.26 -6.73 17.30
CA GLY A 72 -4.89 -5.99 18.38
C GLY A 72 -5.41 -4.61 17.98
N ARG A 73 -4.89 -3.57 18.66
CA ARG A 73 -5.25 -2.17 18.44
C ARG A 73 -4.48 -1.49 17.30
N SER A 74 -3.57 -2.20 16.64
CA SER A 74 -2.75 -1.66 15.55
C SER A 74 -3.51 -1.63 14.22
N LEU A 75 -4.62 -2.36 14.09
CA LEU A 75 -5.48 -2.29 12.92
C LEU A 75 -6.72 -1.45 13.22
N ASN A 76 -7.13 -0.70 12.20
CA ASN A 76 -8.42 -0.04 12.14
C ASN A 76 -9.58 -1.03 12.50
N PRO A 77 -10.57 -0.60 13.32
CA PRO A 77 -11.72 -1.43 13.72
C PRO A 77 -12.53 -2.04 12.58
N ILE A 78 -12.67 -1.35 11.44
CA ILE A 78 -13.33 -1.81 10.21
C ILE A 78 -12.56 -3.02 9.65
N LEU A 79 -11.23 -2.92 9.54
CA LEU A 79 -10.38 -4.02 9.06
C LEU A 79 -10.43 -5.20 10.01
N MET A 80 -10.34 -4.97 11.33
CA MET A 80 -10.45 -6.04 12.33
C MET A 80 -11.81 -6.75 12.23
N SER A 81 -12.90 -5.99 12.09
CA SER A 81 -14.25 -6.53 11.93
C SER A 81 -14.39 -7.35 10.64
N PHE A 82 -13.78 -6.89 9.55
CA PHE A 82 -13.73 -7.61 8.29
C PHE A 82 -12.98 -8.94 8.42
N LEU A 83 -11.82 -8.96 9.07
CA LEU A 83 -11.05 -10.19 9.31
C LEU A 83 -11.82 -11.17 10.21
N TYR A 84 -12.52 -10.67 11.23
CA TYR A 84 -13.39 -11.47 12.08
C TYR A 84 -14.56 -12.08 11.31
N LEU A 85 -15.18 -11.33 10.40
CA LEU A 85 -16.21 -11.84 9.49
C LEU A 85 -15.66 -12.97 8.60
N LEU A 86 -14.45 -12.81 8.08
CA LEU A 86 -13.79 -13.87 7.29
C LEU A 86 -13.51 -15.13 8.12
N CYS A 87 -13.17 -14.99 9.40
CA CYS A 87 -13.05 -16.13 10.33
C CYS A 87 -14.39 -16.84 10.52
N ASP A 88 -15.47 -16.12 10.83
CA ASP A 88 -16.80 -16.69 11.09
C ASP A 88 -17.38 -17.40 9.88
N THR A 89 -17.20 -16.79 8.70
CA THR A 89 -17.65 -17.36 7.43
C THR A 89 -16.74 -18.48 6.91
N LYS A 90 -15.66 -18.83 7.62
CA LYS A 90 -14.62 -19.79 7.23
C LYS A 90 -13.92 -19.45 5.91
N ARG A 91 -13.92 -18.17 5.52
CA ARG A 91 -13.40 -17.66 4.25
C ARG A 91 -12.06 -16.94 4.38
N ILE A 92 -11.51 -16.84 5.59
CA ILE A 92 -10.16 -16.28 5.82
C ILE A 92 -9.05 -17.05 5.08
N ILE A 93 -9.30 -18.30 4.68
CA ILE A 93 -8.36 -19.08 3.85
C ILE A 93 -8.06 -18.39 2.51
N TYR A 94 -8.95 -17.53 2.03
CA TYR A 94 -8.81 -16.81 0.77
C TYR A 94 -8.18 -15.42 0.93
N ILE A 95 -7.64 -15.11 2.12
CA ILE A 95 -7.13 -13.76 2.44
C ILE A 95 -6.06 -13.29 1.45
N SER A 96 -5.16 -14.17 1.02
CA SER A 96 -4.13 -13.85 0.01
C SER A 96 -4.75 -13.40 -1.31
N SER A 97 -5.76 -14.13 -1.81
CA SER A 97 -6.51 -13.73 -3.02
C SER A 97 -7.31 -12.44 -2.81
N ILE A 98 -7.91 -12.24 -1.63
CA ILE A 98 -8.68 -11.03 -1.30
C ILE A 98 -7.75 -9.81 -1.31
N ILE A 99 -6.55 -9.92 -0.71
CA ILE A 99 -5.54 -8.87 -0.68
C ILE A 99 -5.12 -8.49 -2.11
N SER A 100 -4.77 -9.48 -2.95
CA SER A 100 -4.34 -9.19 -4.33
C SER A 100 -5.42 -8.45 -5.11
N ILE A 101 -6.67 -8.91 -5.02
CA ILE A 101 -7.79 -8.29 -5.72
C ILE A 101 -8.12 -6.92 -5.13
N PHE A 102 -7.98 -6.74 -3.81
CA PHE A 102 -8.15 -5.44 -3.15
C PHE A 102 -7.14 -4.43 -3.68
N LEU A 103 -5.86 -4.77 -3.75
CA LEU A 103 -4.82 -3.89 -4.30
C LEU A 103 -5.10 -3.55 -5.76
N GLU A 104 -5.44 -4.55 -6.59
CA GLU A 104 -5.81 -4.29 -7.98
C GLU A 104 -7.03 -3.37 -8.11
N THR A 105 -8.05 -3.60 -7.29
CA THR A 105 -9.29 -2.81 -7.32
C THR A 105 -9.03 -1.40 -6.83
N LEU A 106 -8.23 -1.22 -5.77
CA LEU A 106 -7.81 0.08 -5.28
C LEU A 106 -7.11 0.86 -6.40
N LEU A 107 -6.10 0.27 -7.04
CA LEU A 107 -5.34 0.92 -8.13
C LEU A 107 -6.20 1.24 -9.36
N LYS A 108 -7.22 0.42 -9.66
CA LYS A 108 -8.15 0.65 -10.79
C LYS A 108 -9.21 1.73 -10.51
N ASN A 109 -9.59 1.93 -9.26
CA ASN A 109 -10.72 2.80 -8.89
C ASN A 109 -10.28 4.11 -8.20
N THR A 110 -8.99 4.31 -8.03
CA THR A 110 -8.38 5.53 -7.51
C THR A 110 -7.31 5.98 -8.48
N ASN A 111 -7.00 7.28 -8.49
CA ASN A 111 -5.80 7.76 -9.16
C ASN A 111 -4.56 7.46 -8.30
N SER A 112 -4.16 6.19 -8.26
CA SER A 112 -3.06 5.72 -7.43
C SER A 112 -1.70 5.73 -8.13
N HIS A 113 -0.68 6.21 -7.43
CA HIS A 113 0.72 6.16 -7.85
C HIS A 113 1.56 5.36 -6.85
N ILE A 114 2.26 4.33 -7.33
CA ILE A 114 3.17 3.53 -6.51
C ILE A 114 4.58 4.12 -6.62
N VAL A 115 5.17 4.47 -5.47
CA VAL A 115 6.50 5.07 -5.37
C VAL A 115 7.39 4.22 -4.49
N GLU A 116 8.42 3.63 -5.09
CA GLU A 116 9.52 3.00 -4.35
C GLU A 116 10.57 4.04 -3.98
N VAL A 117 10.77 4.25 -2.68
CA VAL A 117 11.81 5.12 -2.14
C VAL A 117 13.03 4.28 -1.80
N GLN A 118 14.08 4.45 -2.59
CA GLN A 118 15.36 3.79 -2.37
C GLN A 118 16.24 4.66 -1.46
N THR A 119 16.65 4.10 -0.33
CA THR A 119 17.46 4.79 0.69
C THR A 119 18.83 4.14 0.86
N PRO A 120 19.84 4.86 1.37
CA PRO A 120 21.11 4.29 1.80
C PRO A 120 20.91 3.30 2.92
N THR A 121 21.72 2.24 2.94
CA THR A 121 21.84 1.36 4.12
C THR A 121 22.51 2.13 5.25
N GLY A 122 21.79 2.42 6.33
CA GLY A 122 22.36 3.12 7.48
C GLY A 122 21.33 3.41 8.57
N LYS A 123 21.64 3.01 9.81
CA LYS A 123 20.75 3.17 10.98
C LYS A 123 20.37 4.62 11.29
N ASP A 124 21.21 5.57 10.87
CA ASP A 124 21.00 7.01 11.12
C ASP A 124 20.34 7.74 9.94
N TYR A 125 20.03 7.05 8.84
CA TYR A 125 19.33 7.67 7.73
C TYR A 125 17.86 7.90 8.09
N LYS A 126 17.51 9.13 8.45
CA LYS A 126 16.13 9.52 8.77
C LYS A 126 15.46 10.06 7.51
N LEU A 127 14.48 9.31 7.03
CA LEU A 127 13.56 9.75 5.99
C LEU A 127 12.24 10.15 6.65
N ASP A 128 11.81 11.38 6.42
CA ASP A 128 10.49 11.85 6.84
C ASP A 128 9.46 11.47 5.77
N ILE A 129 8.84 10.29 5.94
CA ILE A 129 7.93 9.71 4.96
C ILE A 129 6.66 10.57 4.79
N SER A 130 6.09 11.10 5.88
CA SER A 130 4.88 11.93 5.82
C SER A 130 5.08 13.23 5.03
N LYS A 131 6.28 13.80 5.13
CA LYS A 131 6.66 14.99 4.36
C LYS A 131 6.85 14.67 2.88
N LEU A 132 7.38 13.48 2.56
CA LEU A 132 7.45 12.99 1.18
C LEU A 132 6.07 12.71 0.60
N GLU A 133 5.19 12.05 1.36
CA GLU A 133 3.78 11.81 1.03
C GLU A 133 3.10 13.11 0.62
N THR A 134 3.10 14.10 1.51
CA THR A 134 2.46 15.40 1.25
C THR A 134 3.03 16.09 0.01
N THR A 135 4.36 16.02 -0.19
CA THR A 135 5.02 16.65 -1.33
C THR A 135 4.68 15.96 -2.65
N LEU A 136 4.66 14.62 -2.67
CA LEU A 136 4.37 13.85 -3.88
C LEU A 136 2.89 13.90 -4.23
N SER A 137 1.98 13.79 -3.26
CA SER A 137 0.54 13.97 -3.51
C SER A 137 0.25 15.33 -4.13
N GLY A 138 0.87 16.40 -3.60
CA GLY A 138 0.77 17.73 -4.20
C GLY A 138 1.42 17.86 -5.59
N TRP A 139 2.43 17.06 -5.90
CA TRP A 139 3.05 17.02 -7.23
C TRP A 139 2.17 16.29 -8.25
N PHE A 140 1.60 15.13 -7.90
CA PHE A 140 0.70 14.37 -8.76
C PHE A 140 -0.61 15.12 -9.04
N ASN A 141 -1.23 15.71 -8.01
CA ASN A 141 -2.45 16.52 -8.17
C ASN A 141 -2.26 17.69 -9.15
N LYS A 142 -1.04 18.26 -9.24
CA LYS A 142 -0.72 19.31 -10.22
C LYS A 142 -0.58 18.79 -11.65
N ILE A 143 -0.08 17.57 -11.81
CA ILE A 143 0.11 16.95 -13.14
C ILE A 143 -1.23 16.43 -13.67
N GLN A 144 -2.08 15.88 -12.81
CA GLN A 144 -3.34 15.24 -13.20
C GLN A 144 -4.40 16.23 -13.70
N LYS A 145 -4.42 17.48 -13.23
CA LYS A 145 -5.38 18.52 -13.68
C LYS A 145 -5.42 18.77 -15.20
N ASN A 146 -4.54 18.14 -15.98
CA ASN A 146 -4.51 18.22 -17.43
C ASN A 146 -5.10 16.99 -18.15
N ASN A 147 -5.49 15.91 -17.44
CA ASN A 147 -5.97 14.66 -18.03
C ASN A 147 -7.31 14.23 -17.39
N ASP A 148 -8.43 14.51 -18.07
CA ASP A 148 -9.82 14.31 -17.60
C ASP A 148 -10.33 12.85 -17.60
N GLU A 149 -9.48 11.83 -17.72
CA GLU A 149 -9.94 10.45 -18.04
C GLU A 149 -9.98 9.46 -16.86
N ALA A 150 -9.75 9.89 -15.62
CA ALA A 150 -9.84 8.98 -14.48
C ALA A 150 -11.31 8.73 -14.08
N VAL A 151 -11.92 7.67 -14.63
CA VAL A 151 -13.20 7.14 -14.14
C VAL A 151 -12.96 6.48 -12.78
N ASN A 152 -12.87 7.30 -11.74
CA ASN A 152 -12.80 6.83 -10.37
C ASN A 152 -14.23 6.49 -9.91
N PHE A 153 -14.47 5.24 -9.50
CA PHE A 153 -15.70 4.90 -8.77
C PHE A 153 -15.78 5.65 -7.42
N LEU A 154 -14.62 6.11 -6.94
CA LEU A 154 -14.45 6.85 -5.71
C LEU A 154 -14.33 8.34 -6.07
N ASN A 155 -15.17 9.20 -5.49
CA ASN A 155 -15.31 10.62 -5.87
C ASN A 155 -14.13 11.50 -5.41
N PHE A 156 -12.93 10.95 -5.30
CA PHE A 156 -11.74 11.71 -4.94
C PHE A 156 -11.00 12.13 -6.20
N ASP A 157 -10.79 13.45 -6.31
CA ASP A 157 -9.95 14.05 -7.35
C ASP A 157 -8.46 13.93 -6.97
N GLU A 158 -8.15 13.71 -5.69
CA GLU A 158 -6.78 13.57 -5.21
C GLU A 158 -6.13 12.23 -5.59
N SER A 159 -4.82 12.29 -5.84
CA SER A 159 -3.95 11.16 -6.08
C SER A 159 -3.59 10.43 -4.78
N LEU A 160 -3.82 9.11 -4.74
CA LEU A 160 -3.33 8.25 -3.67
C LEU A 160 -1.88 7.83 -3.96
N VAL A 161 -0.95 8.13 -3.04
CA VAL A 161 0.46 7.76 -3.21
C VAL A 161 0.80 6.62 -2.27
N ILE A 162 1.13 5.46 -2.83
CA ILE A 162 1.50 4.25 -2.08
C ILE A 162 3.02 4.15 -2.04
N PHE A 163 3.60 4.15 -0.84
CA PHE A 163 5.04 4.11 -0.64
C PHE A 163 5.53 2.70 -0.35
N THR A 164 6.70 2.38 -0.90
CA THR A 164 7.51 1.25 -0.44
C THR A 164 8.94 1.72 -0.22
N VAL A 165 9.53 1.42 0.94
CA VAL A 165 10.89 1.83 1.27
C VAL A 165 11.83 0.64 1.10
N LYS A 166 12.91 0.85 0.36
CA LYS A 166 13.90 -0.18 0.07
C LYS A 166 15.30 0.34 0.30
N GLU A 167 16.06 -0.35 1.15
CA GLU A 167 17.48 -0.05 1.33
C GLU A 167 18.30 -0.59 0.15
N VAL A 168 19.19 0.25 -0.38
CA VAL A 168 20.07 -0.10 -1.50
C VAL A 168 21.54 0.08 -1.09
N PRO A 169 22.30 -1.01 -0.92
CA PRO A 169 23.72 -0.95 -0.66
C PRO A 169 24.44 -0.17 -1.78
N GLY A 170 25.17 0.88 -1.43
CA GLY A 170 25.92 1.72 -2.38
C GLY A 170 25.26 3.05 -2.75
N LEU A 171 24.02 3.31 -2.30
CA LEU A 171 23.46 4.66 -2.40
C LEU A 171 24.16 5.58 -1.37
N LEU A 172 24.94 6.56 -1.85
CA LEU A 172 25.63 7.51 -0.98
C LEU A 172 24.75 8.73 -0.73
N GLY A 173 24.08 8.76 0.42
CA GLY A 173 23.25 9.87 0.89
C GLY A 173 22.10 10.28 -0.04
N GLY A 174 21.14 11.03 0.49
CA GLY A 174 19.89 11.32 -0.23
C GLY A 174 19.09 10.04 -0.53
N PHE A 175 18.18 10.10 -1.48
CA PHE A 175 17.30 8.98 -1.85
C PHE A 175 17.05 8.97 -3.37
N ARG A 176 16.51 7.87 -3.88
CA ARG A 176 16.00 7.79 -5.25
C ARG A 176 14.54 7.40 -5.22
N LEU A 177 13.72 8.09 -6.01
CA LEU A 177 12.32 7.77 -6.20
C LEU A 177 12.17 6.98 -7.50
N ASN A 178 11.56 5.81 -7.40
CA ASN A 178 11.19 4.98 -8.53
C ASN A 178 9.67 4.92 -8.61
N PHE A 179 9.12 5.63 -9.58
CA PHE A 179 7.68 5.70 -9.87
C PHE A 179 7.31 4.45 -10.65
N VAL A 180 6.83 3.43 -9.93
CA VAL A 180 6.54 2.12 -10.51
C VAL A 180 5.40 2.22 -11.53
N THR A 181 4.39 3.04 -11.22
CA THR A 181 3.25 3.29 -12.13
C THR A 181 3.69 3.97 -13.44
N ASP A 182 4.60 4.94 -13.34
CA ASP A 182 4.98 5.80 -14.49
C ASP A 182 6.30 5.37 -15.17
N SER A 183 6.91 4.27 -14.73
CA SER A 183 8.24 3.79 -15.18
C SER A 183 9.31 4.89 -15.18
N LYS A 184 9.23 5.81 -14.20
CA LYS A 184 10.09 6.99 -14.11
C LYS A 184 10.99 6.89 -12.89
N VAL A 185 12.25 7.29 -13.04
CA VAL A 185 13.21 7.34 -11.92
C VAL A 185 13.68 8.76 -11.72
N ILE A 186 13.55 9.27 -10.49
CA ILE A 186 14.11 10.56 -10.08
C ILE A 186 15.17 10.32 -9.01
N ASP A 187 16.42 10.59 -9.38
CA ASP A 187 17.57 10.42 -8.49
C ASP A 187 17.88 11.73 -7.74
N PHE A 188 17.75 11.71 -6.40
CA PHE A 188 18.12 12.79 -5.49
C PHE A 188 19.36 12.43 -4.64
N SER A 189 20.05 11.33 -4.96
CA SER A 189 21.24 10.91 -4.24
C SER A 189 22.41 11.88 -4.44
N ILE A 190 23.36 11.89 -3.51
CA ILE A 190 24.57 12.70 -3.65
C ILE A 190 25.38 12.20 -4.86
N ALA A 191 25.45 10.88 -5.05
CA ALA A 191 26.07 10.28 -6.23
C ALA A 191 25.43 10.79 -7.54
N GLY A 192 24.11 10.91 -7.58
CA GLY A 192 23.38 11.48 -8.70
C GLY A 192 23.72 12.95 -8.95
N LYS A 193 23.78 13.78 -7.89
CA LYS A 193 24.20 15.18 -7.97
C LYS A 193 25.63 15.32 -8.51
N ILE A 194 26.58 14.52 -8.01
CA ILE A 194 27.97 14.52 -8.47
C ILE A 194 28.05 14.13 -9.95
N LYS A 195 27.33 13.08 -10.38
CA LYS A 195 27.28 12.70 -11.80
C LYS A 195 26.76 13.81 -12.71
N ARG A 196 25.71 14.53 -12.29
CA ARG A 196 25.19 15.68 -13.05
C ARG A 196 26.21 16.82 -13.14
N LEU A 197 26.91 17.12 -12.05
CA LEU A 197 27.98 18.14 -12.04
C LEU A 197 29.15 17.72 -12.93
N ALA A 198 29.63 16.47 -12.83
CA ALA A 198 30.72 15.97 -13.66
C ALA A 198 30.36 15.98 -15.16
N ALA A 199 29.10 15.68 -15.52
CA ALA A 199 28.64 15.75 -16.89
C ALA A 199 28.64 17.19 -17.45
N VAL A 200 28.35 18.19 -16.62
CA VAL A 200 28.40 19.61 -17.01
C VAL A 200 29.84 20.11 -17.13
N LEU A 201 30.77 19.57 -16.33
CA LEU A 201 32.17 19.96 -16.32
C LEU A 201 33.03 19.29 -17.40
N ASN A 202 32.51 18.29 -18.12
CA ASN A 202 33.22 17.59 -19.20
C ASN A 202 33.08 18.31 -20.58
N TYR A 203 33.12 19.64 -20.59
CA TYR A 203 33.38 20.49 -21.76
C TYR A 203 34.80 21.04 -21.68
#